data_AF-A0A828P7Y5-F1
#
_entry.id   AF-A0A828P7Y5-F1
#
_cell.length_a   1.000
_cell.length_b   1.000
_cell.length_c   1.000
_cell.angle_alpha   90.00
_cell.angle_beta   90.00
_cell.angle_gamma   90.00
#
_symmetry.space_group_name_H-M   'P 1'
#
loop_
_entity.id
_entity.type
_entity.pdbx_description
1 polymer ?
#
loop_
_entity_poly.entity_id
_entity_poly.type
_entity_poly.pdbx_seq_one_letter_code
_entity_poly.pdbx_strand_id
1 'polypeptide(L)'
;MKSIFEGLSQVTALLGTPVSAETLAAGTVRTDVSGIDFRSVGEFLRSEGFDNHLSRRAPEDIPSLAVPVLLLLNAQEAIVVVRIEGA
;
A
#
# COMPACT_ATOMS: atom_id res chain seq x y z
N MET A 1 12.94 -5.56 6.63
CA MET A 1 11.48 -5.41 6.46
C MET A 1 11.23 -4.00 5.94
N LYS A 2 10.23 -3.79 5.08
CA LYS A 2 10.03 -2.53 4.34
C LYS A 2 9.03 -1.64 5.07
N SER A 3 9.26 -0.33 5.05
CA SER A 3 8.25 0.64 5.48
C SER A 3 7.05 0.63 4.53
N ILE A 4 5.91 1.15 4.99
CA ILE A 4 4.70 1.27 4.19
C ILE A 4 4.95 2.05 2.88
N PHE A 5 5.68 3.17 2.93
CA PHE A 5 5.96 3.97 1.73
C PHE A 5 6.90 3.27 0.74
N GLU A 6 7.89 2.52 1.22
CA GLU A 6 8.72 1.68 0.36
C GLU A 6 7.89 0.58 -0.31
N GLY A 7 6.99 -0.07 0.44
CA GLY A 7 6.08 -1.06 -0.10
C GLY A 7 5.15 -0.49 -1.17
N LEU A 8 4.56 0.68 -0.93
CA LEU A 8 3.73 1.38 -1.91
C LEU A 8 4.52 1.76 -3.16
N SER A 9 5.73 2.31 -3.01
CA SER A 9 6.61 2.63 -4.13
C SER A 9 6.90 1.41 -5.02
N GLN A 10 7.03 0.24 -4.41
CA GLN A 10 7.19 -1.00 -5.17
C GLN A 10 5.91 -1.45 -5.87
N VAL A 11 4.75 -1.32 -5.22
CA VAL A 11 3.47 -1.66 -5.85
C VAL A 11 3.19 -0.76 -7.05
N THR A 12 3.39 0.56 -6.91
CA THR A 12 3.17 1.51 -8.01
C THR A 12 4.11 1.26 -9.19
N ALA A 13 5.37 0.90 -8.92
CA ALA A 13 6.31 0.47 -9.94
C ALA A 13 5.88 -0.84 -10.66
N LEU A 14 5.37 -1.82 -9.92
CA LEU A 14 4.84 -3.07 -10.49
C LEU A 14 3.59 -2.85 -11.34
N LEU A 15 2.79 -1.82 -11.02
CA LEU A 15 1.61 -1.41 -11.77
C LEU A 15 1.94 -0.53 -12.99
N GLY A 16 3.21 -0.16 -13.20
CA GLY A 16 3.67 0.58 -14.37
C GLY A 16 3.73 2.11 -14.22
N THR A 17 3.32 2.66 -13.08
CA THR A 17 3.35 4.10 -12.79
C THR A 17 4.16 4.34 -11.52
N PRO A 18 5.51 4.32 -11.56
CA PRO A 18 6.33 4.36 -10.36
C PRO A 18 6.18 5.69 -9.60
N VAL A 19 5.89 5.61 -8.30
CA VAL A 19 5.85 6.76 -7.40
C VAL A 19 6.85 6.55 -6.26
N SER A 20 7.77 7.49 -6.05
CA SER A 20 8.81 7.34 -5.03
C SER A 20 8.25 7.34 -3.60
N ALA A 21 8.96 6.68 -2.68
CA ALA A 21 8.59 6.68 -1.27
C ALA A 21 8.64 8.10 -0.67
N GLU A 22 9.54 8.95 -1.16
CA GLU A 22 9.67 10.36 -0.75
C GLU A 22 8.47 11.18 -1.22
N THR A 23 8.02 10.98 -2.46
CA THR A 23 6.82 11.63 -3.01
C THR A 23 5.58 11.21 -2.23
N LEU A 24 5.43 9.91 -1.93
CA LEU A 24 4.35 9.40 -1.09
C LEU A 24 4.40 10.02 0.31
N ALA A 25 5.58 10.11 0.92
CA ALA A 25 5.74 10.69 2.25
C ALA A 25 5.46 12.20 2.29
N ALA A 26 5.79 12.93 1.23
CA ALA A 26 5.56 14.37 1.11
C ALA A 26 4.10 14.71 0.77
N GLY A 27 3.44 13.87 -0.02
CA GLY A 27 2.04 14.05 -0.46
C GLY A 27 0.99 13.53 0.53
N THR A 28 1.41 12.96 1.67
CA THR A 28 0.49 12.36 2.64
C THR A 28 0.63 12.98 4.03
N VAL A 29 -0.48 12.98 4.77
CA VAL A 29 -0.54 13.57 6.12
C VAL A 29 -0.11 12.52 7.14
N ARG A 30 0.71 12.93 8.09
CA ARG A 30 1.05 12.11 9.27
C ARG A 30 0.14 12.47 10.44
N THR A 31 -0.28 11.47 11.20
CA THR A 31 -1.06 11.68 12.42
C THR A 31 -0.16 11.99 13.61
N ASP A 32 -0.69 12.79 14.53
CA ASP A 32 -0.07 13.26 15.78
C ASP A 32 0.37 12.13 16.74
N VAL A 33 -0.19 10.92 16.58
CA VAL A 33 0.10 9.74 17.43
C VAL A 33 1.20 8.84 16.83
N SER A 34 2.05 9.36 15.93
CA SER A 34 3.17 8.65 15.30
C SER A 34 2.79 7.79 14.09
N GLY A 35 1.64 8.04 13.43
CA GLY A 35 1.06 7.18 12.38
C GLY A 35 0.97 7.77 10.97
N ILE A 36 0.83 6.91 9.96
CA ILE A 36 0.44 7.30 8.59
C ILE A 36 -1.09 7.43 8.55
N ASP A 37 -1.63 8.55 8.05
CA ASP A 37 -3.06 8.67 7.77
C ASP A 37 -3.37 7.98 6.43
N PHE A 38 -3.90 6.75 6.49
CA PHE A 38 -4.19 5.96 5.29
C PHE A 38 -5.28 6.56 4.38
N ARG A 39 -6.11 7.49 4.88
CA ARG A 39 -7.07 8.19 4.03
C ARG A 39 -6.33 9.14 3.09
N SER A 40 -5.39 9.91 3.62
CA SER A 40 -4.54 10.81 2.83
C SER A 40 -3.67 10.04 1.82
N VAL A 41 -3.16 8.85 2.20
CA VAL A 41 -2.47 7.94 1.26
C VAL A 41 -3.41 7.52 0.12
N GLY A 42 -4.63 7.10 0.44
CA GLY A 42 -5.57 6.67 -0.59
C GLY A 42 -6.06 7.81 -1.48
N GLU A 43 -6.18 9.02 -0.96
CA GLU A 43 -6.46 10.24 -1.74
C GLU A 43 -5.29 10.59 -2.67
N PHE A 44 -4.07 10.59 -2.16
CA PHE A 44 -2.87 10.85 -2.95
C PHE A 44 -2.69 9.81 -4.08
N LEU A 45 -2.85 8.52 -3.78
CA LEU A 45 -2.79 7.47 -4.80
C LEU A 45 -3.90 7.63 -5.84
N ARG A 46 -5.11 8.07 -5.45
CA ARG A 46 -6.19 8.38 -6.39
C ARG A 46 -5.85 9.56 -7.29
N SER A 47 -5.18 10.61 -6.79
CA SER A 47 -4.74 11.72 -7.64
C SER A 47 -3.66 11.31 -8.64
N GLU A 48 -2.86 10.29 -8.32
CA GLU A 48 -1.91 9.65 -9.23
C GLU A 48 -2.55 8.64 -10.19
N GLY A 49 -3.88 8.48 -10.15
CA GLY A 49 -4.65 7.62 -11.06
C GLY A 49 -4.85 6.18 -10.60
N PHE A 50 -4.49 5.84 -9.35
CA PHE A 50 -4.71 4.50 -8.80
C PHE A 50 -6.09 4.37 -8.15
N ASP A 51 -6.87 3.38 -8.59
CA ASP A 51 -7.99 2.89 -7.79
C ASP A 51 -7.46 2.04 -6.64
N ASN A 52 -7.75 2.44 -5.40
CA ASN A 52 -7.20 1.80 -4.22
C ASN A 52 -8.24 1.72 -3.10
N HIS A 53 -8.15 0.64 -2.32
CA HIS A 53 -9.08 0.38 -1.24
C HIS A 53 -8.37 -0.28 -0.05
N LEU A 54 -8.46 0.37 1.12
CA LEU A 54 -8.02 -0.22 2.37
C LEU A 54 -9.12 -1.12 2.92
N SER A 55 -8.79 -2.37 3.22
CA SER A 55 -9.74 -3.32 3.78
C SER A 55 -9.09 -4.23 4.82
N ARG A 56 -9.91 -4.75 5.74
CA ARG A 56 -9.52 -5.78 6.70
C ARG A 56 -10.25 -7.08 6.32
N ARG A 57 -9.48 -8.14 6.09
CA ARG A 57 -9.96 -9.48 5.71
C ARG A 57 -8.96 -10.53 6.15
N ALA A 58 -9.37 -11.80 6.25
CA ALA A 58 -8.42 -12.88 6.52
C ALA A 58 -7.51 -13.08 5.29
N PRO A 59 -6.28 -13.60 5.47
CA PRO A 59 -5.39 -13.88 4.34
C PRO A 59 -6.00 -14.81 3.28
N GLU A 60 -6.81 -15.78 3.71
CA GLU A 60 -7.53 -16.71 2.84
C GLU A 60 -8.63 -16.06 1.98
N ASP A 61 -9.14 -14.90 2.41
CA ASP A 61 -10.18 -14.15 1.68
C ASP A 61 -9.61 -13.21 0.61
N ILE A 62 -8.28 -13.12 0.47
CA ILE A 62 -7.64 -12.23 -0.51
C ILE A 62 -7.68 -12.91 -1.89
N PRO A 63 -8.43 -12.36 -2.87
CA PRO A 63 -8.51 -12.98 -4.20
C PRO A 63 -7.14 -12.97 -4.87
N SER A 64 -6.74 -14.08 -5.49
CA SER A 64 -5.48 -14.16 -6.24
C SER A 64 -5.40 -13.15 -7.39
N LEU A 65 -6.54 -12.76 -7.96
CA LEU A 65 -6.68 -11.72 -8.99
C LEU A 65 -6.43 -10.29 -8.49
N ALA A 66 -6.37 -10.06 -7.17
CA ALA A 66 -6.16 -8.72 -6.61
C ALA A 66 -4.67 -8.31 -6.58
N VAL A 67 -3.74 -9.21 -6.87
CA VAL A 67 -2.30 -8.92 -6.82
C VAL A 67 -1.88 -7.96 -7.96
N PRO A 68 -0.91 -7.05 -7.73
CA PRO A 68 -0.14 -6.88 -6.50
C PRO A 68 -0.92 -6.17 -5.39
N VAL A 69 -0.84 -6.70 -4.16
CA VAL A 69 -1.41 -6.06 -2.95
C VAL A 69 -0.34 -5.73 -1.93
N LEU A 70 -0.59 -4.69 -1.13
CA LEU A 70 0.23 -4.36 0.03
C LEU A 70 -0.48 -4.83 1.32
N LEU A 71 0.19 -5.71 2.07
CA LEU A 71 -0.26 -6.11 3.40
C LEU A 71 0.37 -5.19 4.45
N LEU A 72 -0.47 -4.60 5.29
CA LEU A 72 -0.04 -3.80 6.43
C LEU A 72 0.15 -4.71 7.64
N LEU A 73 1.33 -4.66 8.23
CA LEU A 73 1.68 -5.43 9.42
C LEU A 73 1.63 -4.55 10.67
N ASN A 74 1.82 -5.19 11.82
CA ASN A 74 2.08 -4.48 13.06
C ASN A 74 3.35 -3.62 12.95
N ALA A 75 3.49 -2.62 13.81
CA ALA A 75 4.68 -1.75 13.88
C ALA A 75 5.01 -0.96 12.59
N GLN A 76 4.00 -0.64 11.76
CA GLN A 76 4.16 0.18 10.54
C GLN A 76 5.02 -0.46 9.43
N GLU A 77 5.13 -1.77 9.46
CA GLU A 77 5.79 -2.53 8.40
C GLU A 77 4.79 -2.94 7.33
N ALA A 78 5.30 -3.25 6.13
CA ALA A 78 4.48 -3.73 5.04
C ALA A 78 5.17 -4.80 4.20
N ILE A 79 4.36 -5.66 3.58
CA ILE A 79 4.80 -6.70 2.64
C ILE A 79 4.03 -6.54 1.33
N VAL A 80 4.77 -6.57 0.23
CA VAL A 80 4.20 -6.62 -1.13
C VAL A 80 3.97 -8.09 -1.50
N VAL A 81 2.73 -8.42 -1.86
CA VAL A 81 2.34 -9.74 -2.34
C VAL A 81 2.06 -9.64 -3.83
N VAL A 82 2.83 -10.38 -4.62
CA VAL A 82 2.72 -10.40 -6.09
C VAL A 82 2.05 -11.66 -6.62
N ARG A 83 1.81 -12.64 -5.74
CA ARG A 83 1.28 -13.96 -6.10
C ARG A 83 0.67 -14.61 -4.86
N ILE A 84 -0.49 -15.24 -5.05
CA ILE A 84 -1.20 -16.06 -4.06
C ILE A 84 -1.51 -17.39 -4.75
N GLU A 85 -1.12 -18.51 -4.15
CA GLU A 85 -1.32 -19.86 -4.68
C GLU A 85 -2.03 -20.73 -3.64
N GLY A 86 -2.88 -21.66 -4.08
CA GLY A 86 -3.53 -22.64 -3.21
C GLY A 86 -4.88 -22.22 -2.61
N ALA A 87 -5.68 -21.43 -3.33
CA ALA A 87 -7.08 -21.17 -3.02
C ALA A 87 -7.99 -22.31 -3.52
#